data_AF-A0A3D3JE95-F1
#
_entry.id   AF-A0A3D3JE95-F1
#
_cell.length_a   1.000
_cell.length_b   1.000
_cell.length_c   1.000
_cell.angle_alpha   90.00
_cell.angle_beta   90.00
_cell.angle_gamma   90.00
#
_symmetry.space_group_name_H-M   'P 1'
#
loop_
_entity.id
_entity.type
_entity.pdbx_description
1 polymer ?
#
loop_
_entity_poly.entity_id
_entity_poly.type
_entity_poly.pdbx_seq_one_letter_code
_entity_poly.pdbx_strand_id
1 'polypeptide(L)'
;MNVVLIHGYSAKADDLRQGLGKHLLAANSRKGAKGLPNLKLWYADYNSLDNQACLEDMAEGMHLELKQQGLLNGGPRSLSFVVHSTGGLVVRQWLKQYAWAGSLDLCRSIVFLAPANFGSPLAHKANSVLGRIAKGNRSAQDFLEVGERIVKSLELGSPKQWELAHFDLFDHKGTIYHPDGIHAYVITGTKPYGGLRSLINEEGTDGTIVVSGAGLNSRKYVLDFVHASSRELTADWLQTGALPSTPFATHGACDHGTVLDNADVISLVLDSLRRQTPAEYQAAHAAYDTFSTSFPTTEDVYQQFHVCMTDDRNMAVHDFHMQFNVWHRSHITVEKKHGWYFAKKKVSQDEEERRRSDDLNEMLRSECHPHSDAPHHRRFLVNQSKLKKIVKKKRDDDYVVSINILAYSGDSEIGYNTSEFNDLMIYDPKDPGAISLFYPNTTTLIDIRVDRHSRLVTVRQ
;
A
#
# COMPACT_ATOMS: atom_id res chain seq x y z
N MET A 1 -16.44 12.19 -22.84
CA MET A 1 -15.67 11.95 -21.59
C MET A 1 -14.18 11.92 -21.93
N ASN A 2 -13.35 12.68 -21.23
CA ASN A 2 -11.89 12.63 -21.41
C ASN A 2 -11.29 11.64 -20.41
N VAL A 3 -10.54 10.65 -20.89
CA VAL A 3 -9.85 9.66 -20.07
C VAL A 3 -8.38 9.65 -20.43
N VAL A 4 -7.52 9.86 -19.44
CA VAL A 4 -6.06 9.83 -19.61
C VAL A 4 -5.53 8.48 -19.14
N LEU A 5 -4.83 7.79 -20.03
CA LEU A 5 -4.18 6.51 -19.78
C LEU A 5 -2.72 6.76 -19.41
N ILE A 6 -2.25 6.20 -18.28
CA ILE A 6 -0.88 6.38 -17.77
C ILE A 6 -0.23 5.01 -17.59
N HIS A 7 0.93 4.81 -18.22
CA HIS A 7 1.66 3.53 -18.21
C HIS A 7 2.49 3.32 -16.94
N GLY A 8 3.01 2.11 -16.77
CA GLY A 8 3.91 1.74 -15.67
C GLY A 8 5.39 1.97 -15.97
N TYR A 9 6.24 1.65 -15.01
CA TYR A 9 7.70 1.70 -15.17
C TYR A 9 8.20 0.89 -16.38
N SER A 10 9.15 1.46 -17.12
CA SER A 10 9.76 0.95 -18.36
C SER A 10 8.81 0.74 -19.56
N ALA A 11 7.52 1.01 -19.43
CA ALA A 11 6.54 0.95 -20.53
C ALA A 11 6.45 2.30 -21.28
N LYS A 12 5.66 2.34 -22.35
CA LYS A 12 5.37 3.56 -23.12
C LYS A 12 3.88 3.77 -23.34
N ALA A 13 3.50 5.00 -23.63
CA ALA A 13 2.14 5.36 -24.05
C ALA A 13 1.65 4.53 -25.27
N ASP A 14 2.53 4.22 -26.21
CA ASP A 14 2.20 3.42 -27.39
C ASP A 14 1.79 1.98 -27.04
N ASP A 15 2.37 1.38 -26.00
CA ASP A 15 2.00 0.04 -25.54
C ASP A 15 0.56 0.05 -25.01
N LEU A 16 0.21 1.06 -24.21
CA LEU A 16 -1.17 1.25 -23.73
C LEU A 16 -2.14 1.53 -24.88
N ARG A 17 -1.73 2.31 -25.88
CA ARG A 17 -2.55 2.61 -27.06
C ARG A 17 -2.86 1.37 -27.86
N GLN A 18 -1.86 0.51 -28.10
CA GLN A 18 -2.02 -0.70 -28.90
C GLN A 18 -2.73 -1.84 -28.14
N GLY A 19 -2.59 -1.90 -26.82
CA GLY A 19 -3.29 -2.83 -25.93
C GLY A 19 -4.57 -2.24 -25.33
N LEU A 20 -4.52 -1.89 -24.04
CA LEU A 20 -5.64 -1.41 -23.22
C LEU A 20 -6.56 -0.40 -23.95
N GLY A 21 -6.01 0.64 -24.57
CA GLY A 21 -6.78 1.67 -25.28
C GLY A 21 -7.59 1.11 -26.45
N LYS A 22 -6.99 0.24 -27.27
CA LYS A 22 -7.69 -0.47 -28.35
C LYS A 22 -8.79 -1.38 -27.80
N HIS A 23 -8.52 -2.11 -26.73
CA HIS A 23 -9.51 -2.99 -26.09
C HIS A 23 -10.69 -2.22 -25.50
N LEU A 24 -10.44 -1.09 -24.84
CA LEU A 24 -11.48 -0.20 -24.32
C LEU A 24 -12.35 0.35 -25.45
N LEU A 25 -11.76 0.87 -26.53
CA LEU A 25 -12.53 1.41 -27.66
C LEU A 25 -13.35 0.32 -28.37
N ALA A 26 -12.77 -0.86 -28.56
CA ALA A 26 -13.46 -2.00 -29.15
C ALA A 26 -14.64 -2.44 -28.27
N ALA A 27 -14.43 -2.60 -26.96
CA ALA A 27 -15.47 -2.97 -26.00
C ALA A 27 -16.57 -1.91 -25.90
N ASN A 28 -16.21 -0.62 -25.93
CA ASN A 28 -17.13 0.51 -25.92
C ASN A 28 -18.06 0.55 -27.14
N SER A 29 -17.60 0.03 -28.28
CA SER A 29 -18.29 0.07 -29.57
C SER A 29 -19.03 -1.23 -29.92
N ARG A 30 -19.01 -2.25 -29.04
CA ARG A 30 -19.69 -3.52 -29.31
C ARG A 30 -21.21 -3.32 -29.37
N LYS A 31 -21.86 -3.98 -30.32
CA LYS A 31 -23.33 -3.97 -30.45
C LYS A 31 -23.99 -4.47 -29.16
N GLY A 32 -24.90 -3.69 -28.61
CA GLY A 32 -25.59 -4.01 -27.35
C GLY A 32 -24.82 -3.64 -26.09
N ALA A 33 -23.61 -3.10 -26.20
CA ALA A 33 -22.88 -2.57 -25.04
C ALA A 33 -23.51 -1.28 -24.53
N LYS A 34 -23.49 -1.10 -23.21
CA LYS A 34 -23.69 0.22 -22.58
C LYS A 34 -22.39 1.02 -22.74
N GLY A 35 -22.18 1.60 -23.93
CA GLY A 35 -20.99 2.40 -24.22
C GLY A 35 -20.98 3.75 -23.50
N LEU A 36 -19.79 4.30 -23.29
CA LEU A 36 -19.52 5.68 -22.89
C LEU A 36 -19.60 6.59 -24.13
N PRO A 37 -20.60 7.50 -24.21
CA PRO A 37 -20.72 8.41 -25.33
C PRO A 37 -19.55 9.41 -25.36
N ASN A 38 -19.02 9.67 -26.56
CA ASN A 38 -17.92 10.61 -26.79
C ASN A 38 -16.67 10.33 -25.93
N LEU A 39 -16.36 9.04 -25.71
CA LEU A 39 -15.12 8.63 -25.04
C LEU A 39 -13.91 9.08 -25.87
N LYS A 40 -13.07 9.94 -25.29
CA LYS A 40 -11.80 10.38 -25.85
C LYS A 40 -10.68 9.87 -24.94
N LEU A 41 -9.79 9.06 -25.52
CA LEU A 41 -8.63 8.54 -24.83
C LEU A 41 -7.41 9.41 -25.14
N TRP A 42 -6.70 9.80 -24.09
CA TRP A 42 -5.43 10.49 -24.11
C TRP A 42 -4.38 9.56 -23.49
N TYR A 43 -3.14 9.64 -23.93
CA TYR A 43 -2.07 8.75 -23.48
C TYR A 43 -0.94 9.61 -22.95
N ALA A 44 -0.71 9.58 -21.65
CA ALA A 44 0.42 10.26 -21.03
C ALA A 44 1.66 9.36 -21.16
N ASP A 45 2.75 9.94 -21.64
CA ASP A 45 4.05 9.27 -21.79
C ASP A 45 5.07 9.96 -20.88
N TYR A 46 5.92 9.17 -20.22
CA TYR A 46 6.99 9.70 -19.40
C TYR A 46 8.20 8.76 -19.38
N ASN A 47 9.41 9.33 -19.34
CA ASN A 47 10.62 8.53 -19.25
C ASN A 47 10.89 8.08 -17.82
N SER A 48 10.41 6.88 -17.48
CA SER A 48 10.64 6.27 -16.16
C SER A 48 12.04 5.70 -15.96
N LEU A 49 12.89 5.67 -16.99
CA LEU A 49 14.26 5.14 -16.92
C LEU A 49 15.30 6.23 -16.69
N ASP A 50 14.92 7.51 -16.76
CA ASP A 50 15.82 8.61 -16.43
C ASP A 50 16.16 8.59 -14.93
N ASN A 51 17.44 8.43 -14.60
CA ASN A 51 17.91 8.32 -13.22
C ASN A 51 17.71 9.61 -12.40
N GLN A 52 17.62 10.77 -13.05
CA GLN A 52 17.45 12.06 -12.38
C GLN A 52 15.97 12.43 -12.20
N ALA A 53 15.09 11.91 -13.06
CA ALA A 53 13.66 12.17 -12.97
C ALA A 53 13.05 11.56 -11.70
N CYS A 54 12.26 12.36 -10.98
CA CYS A 54 11.44 11.94 -9.86
C CYS A 54 9.95 12.01 -10.18
N LEU A 55 9.10 11.55 -9.25
CA LEU A 55 7.64 11.58 -9.45
C LEU A 55 7.12 13.02 -9.58
N GLU A 56 7.77 13.98 -8.92
CA GLU A 56 7.47 15.41 -8.99
C GLU A 56 7.66 15.95 -10.41
N ASP A 57 8.77 15.59 -11.07
CA ASP A 57 9.06 15.99 -12.45
C ASP A 57 8.02 15.38 -13.40
N MET A 58 7.64 14.11 -13.18
CA MET A 58 6.60 13.43 -13.98
C MET A 58 5.23 14.08 -13.80
N ALA A 59 4.88 14.45 -12.56
CA ALA A 59 3.64 15.14 -12.27
C ALA A 59 3.62 16.55 -12.88
N GLU A 60 4.74 17.26 -12.87
CA GLU A 60 4.88 18.56 -13.53
C GLU A 60 4.75 18.44 -15.05
N GLY A 61 5.51 17.54 -15.68
CA GLY A 61 5.40 17.27 -17.12
C GLY A 61 3.99 16.89 -17.53
N MET A 62 3.34 15.99 -16.78
CA MET A 62 1.95 15.64 -17.02
C MET A 62 1.02 16.85 -16.87
N HIS A 63 1.20 17.70 -15.85
CA HIS A 63 0.37 18.90 -15.68
C HIS A 63 0.49 19.86 -16.88
N LEU A 64 1.71 20.10 -17.37
CA LEU A 64 1.97 20.96 -18.51
C LEU A 64 1.33 20.41 -19.79
N GLU A 65 1.45 19.10 -20.04
CA GLU A 65 0.81 18.45 -21.18
C GLU A 65 -0.71 18.49 -21.09
N LEU A 66 -1.30 18.18 -19.92
CA LEU A 66 -2.76 18.29 -19.72
C LEU A 66 -3.24 19.72 -19.98
N LYS A 67 -2.47 20.74 -19.58
CA LYS A 67 -2.78 22.14 -19.85
C LYS A 67 -2.71 22.45 -21.35
N GLN A 68 -1.64 22.02 -22.02
CA GLN A 68 -1.44 22.24 -23.47
C GLN A 68 -2.56 21.61 -24.30
N GLN A 69 -3.02 20.42 -23.92
CA GLN A 69 -4.14 19.72 -24.57
C GLN A 69 -5.52 20.28 -24.17
N GLY A 70 -5.56 21.32 -23.33
CA GLY A 70 -6.80 21.95 -22.86
C GLY A 70 -7.63 21.09 -21.90
N LEU A 71 -7.06 20.02 -21.35
CA LEU A 71 -7.75 19.09 -20.45
C LEU A 71 -7.99 19.68 -19.06
N LEU A 72 -7.20 20.68 -18.67
CA LEU A 72 -7.40 21.42 -17.42
C LEU A 72 -8.48 22.51 -17.51
N ASN A 73 -8.96 22.84 -18.72
CA ASN A 73 -9.97 23.88 -18.93
C ASN A 73 -11.41 23.37 -18.77
N GLY A 74 -11.58 22.08 -18.46
CA GLY A 74 -12.90 21.51 -18.20
C GLY A 74 -13.49 21.99 -16.88
N GLY A 75 -14.81 21.86 -16.75
CA GLY A 75 -15.48 22.12 -15.46
C GLY A 75 -15.14 21.08 -14.38
N PRO A 76 -15.74 21.21 -13.19
CA PRO A 76 -15.59 20.23 -12.11
C PRO A 76 -15.86 18.80 -12.59
N ARG A 77 -15.06 17.86 -12.08
CA ARG A 77 -15.16 16.44 -12.37
C ARG A 77 -15.16 16.17 -13.88
N SER A 78 -14.35 16.84 -14.70
CA SER A 78 -14.37 16.65 -16.16
C SER A 78 -13.33 15.65 -16.69
N LEU A 79 -12.38 15.25 -15.85
CA LEU A 79 -11.22 14.43 -16.23
C LEU A 79 -11.18 13.11 -15.45
N SER A 80 -11.01 11.99 -16.14
CA SER A 80 -10.82 10.67 -15.53
C SER A 80 -9.48 10.06 -15.95
N PHE A 81 -8.99 9.12 -15.15
CA PHE A 81 -7.71 8.43 -15.40
C PHE A 81 -7.89 6.92 -15.38
N VAL A 82 -7.11 6.22 -16.21
CA VAL A 82 -6.87 4.79 -16.10
C VAL A 82 -5.35 4.60 -16.01
N VAL A 83 -4.88 4.06 -14.90
CA VAL A 83 -3.44 4.04 -14.59
C VAL A 83 -2.98 2.62 -14.34
N HIS A 84 -1.79 2.28 -14.82
CA HIS A 84 -1.18 0.97 -14.60
C HIS A 84 0.09 1.09 -13.76
N SER A 85 0.27 0.18 -12.80
CA SER A 85 1.53 0.03 -12.06
C SER A 85 2.02 1.39 -11.48
N THR A 86 3.24 1.82 -11.82
CA THR A 86 3.83 3.11 -11.41
C THR A 86 3.02 4.34 -11.81
N GLY A 87 2.21 4.28 -12.86
CA GLY A 87 1.31 5.36 -13.25
C GLY A 87 0.33 5.74 -12.13
N GLY A 88 0.03 4.80 -11.22
CA GLY A 88 -0.70 5.08 -10.00
C GLY A 88 0.00 6.07 -9.07
N LEU A 89 1.32 5.99 -8.93
CA LEU A 89 2.10 6.95 -8.13
C LEU A 89 2.18 8.31 -8.83
N VAL A 90 2.30 8.34 -10.17
CA VAL A 90 2.35 9.59 -10.95
C VAL A 90 1.06 10.39 -10.80
N VAL A 91 -0.12 9.75 -10.94
CA VAL A 91 -1.40 10.46 -10.78
C VAL A 91 -1.63 10.93 -9.35
N ARG A 92 -1.26 10.12 -8.35
CA ARG A 92 -1.35 10.50 -6.93
C ARG A 92 -0.43 11.68 -6.61
N GLN A 93 0.80 11.68 -7.14
CA GLN A 93 1.72 12.80 -7.01
C GLN A 93 1.18 14.06 -7.68
N TRP A 94 0.56 13.96 -8.86
CA TRP A 94 -0.07 15.10 -9.52
C TRP A 94 -1.24 15.67 -8.73
N LEU A 95 -2.11 14.82 -8.17
CA LEU A 95 -3.18 15.26 -7.28
C LEU A 95 -2.62 16.05 -6.09
N LYS A 96 -1.56 15.53 -5.44
CA LYS A 96 -0.87 16.19 -4.34
C LYS A 96 -0.26 17.53 -4.74
N GLN A 97 0.57 17.53 -5.78
CA GLN A 97 1.37 18.69 -6.20
C GLN A 97 0.52 19.83 -6.75
N TYR A 98 -0.61 19.52 -7.37
CA TYR A 98 -1.49 20.51 -8.01
C TYR A 98 -2.86 20.64 -7.34
N ALA A 99 -3.01 20.16 -6.10
CA ALA A 99 -4.25 20.34 -5.33
C ALA A 99 -4.63 21.82 -5.22
N TRP A 100 -3.65 22.69 -4.99
CA TRP A 100 -3.81 24.15 -4.94
C TRP A 100 -4.27 24.77 -6.27
N ALA A 101 -4.05 24.07 -7.39
CA ALA A 101 -4.46 24.47 -8.73
C ALA A 101 -5.77 23.80 -9.18
N GLY A 102 -6.52 23.16 -8.26
CA GLY A 102 -7.83 22.57 -8.54
C GLY A 102 -7.80 21.16 -9.15
N SER A 103 -6.68 20.45 -9.09
CA SER A 103 -6.59 19.06 -9.60
C SER A 103 -7.60 18.12 -8.96
N LEU A 104 -7.85 18.29 -7.65
CA LEU A 104 -8.82 17.51 -6.88
C LEU A 104 -10.25 17.73 -7.37
N ASP A 105 -10.63 18.95 -7.73
CA ASP A 105 -11.97 19.28 -8.22
C ASP A 105 -12.16 18.85 -9.68
N LEU A 106 -11.11 18.92 -10.49
CA LEU A 106 -11.13 18.51 -11.89
C LEU A 106 -11.26 16.99 -12.05
N CYS A 107 -10.58 16.22 -11.20
CA CYS A 107 -10.55 14.77 -11.27
C CYS A 107 -11.90 14.16 -10.87
N ARG A 108 -12.50 13.36 -11.76
CA ARG A 108 -13.74 12.61 -11.49
C ARG A 108 -13.45 11.23 -10.91
N SER A 109 -12.67 10.45 -11.64
CA SER A 109 -12.46 9.05 -11.32
C SER A 109 -11.09 8.56 -11.76
N ILE A 110 -10.58 7.57 -11.04
CA ILE A 110 -9.32 6.90 -11.34
C ILE A 110 -9.55 5.40 -11.25
N VAL A 111 -9.28 4.70 -12.35
CA VAL A 111 -9.24 3.24 -12.37
C VAL A 111 -7.79 2.80 -12.33
N PHE A 112 -7.38 2.22 -11.20
CA PHE A 112 -6.05 1.68 -10.99
C PHE A 112 -6.00 0.20 -11.42
N LEU A 113 -5.08 -0.13 -12.32
CA LEU A 113 -4.80 -1.47 -12.81
C LEU A 113 -3.44 -1.93 -12.27
N ALA A 114 -3.45 -2.95 -11.41
CA ALA A 114 -2.28 -3.46 -10.70
C ALA A 114 -1.35 -2.33 -10.20
N PRO A 115 -1.86 -1.33 -9.46
CA PRO A 115 -1.07 -0.16 -9.07
C PRO A 115 0.00 -0.53 -8.04
N ALA A 116 1.17 0.12 -8.13
CA ALA A 116 2.23 0.00 -7.14
C ALA A 116 2.01 0.95 -5.95
N ASN A 117 0.78 1.02 -5.41
CA ASN A 117 0.38 2.01 -4.40
C ASN A 117 1.23 1.94 -3.12
N PHE A 118 1.63 0.74 -2.72
CA PHE A 118 2.57 0.47 -1.64
C PHE A 118 3.73 -0.44 -2.09
N GLY A 119 4.17 -0.21 -3.33
CA GLY A 119 5.44 -0.68 -3.84
C GLY A 119 5.46 -2.08 -4.48
N SER A 120 6.67 -2.45 -4.87
CA SER A 120 7.01 -3.69 -5.58
C SER A 120 8.34 -4.24 -5.04
N PRO A 121 8.43 -5.55 -4.77
CA PRO A 121 9.72 -6.16 -4.41
C PRO A 121 10.74 -6.14 -5.55
N LEU A 122 10.24 -6.07 -6.79
CA LEU A 122 11.06 -6.08 -7.99
C LEU A 122 11.96 -4.83 -8.09
N ALA A 123 11.62 -3.74 -7.39
CA ALA A 123 12.44 -2.53 -7.29
C ALA A 123 13.86 -2.83 -6.77
N HIS A 124 14.04 -3.79 -5.86
CA HIS A 124 15.37 -4.20 -5.38
C HIS A 124 16.15 -5.06 -6.37
N LYS A 125 15.43 -5.87 -7.14
CA LYS A 125 15.99 -6.78 -8.13
C LYS A 125 16.27 -6.09 -9.46
N ALA A 126 15.84 -4.83 -9.62
CA ALA A 126 16.11 -3.99 -10.78
C ALA A 126 17.62 -3.88 -11.06
N ASN A 127 18.44 -3.85 -10.01
CA ASN A 127 19.90 -3.75 -10.10
C ASN A 127 20.60 -5.04 -10.57
N SER A 128 19.94 -6.21 -10.58
CA SER A 128 20.62 -7.49 -10.86
C SER A 128 19.98 -8.36 -11.94
N VAL A 129 18.65 -8.35 -12.13
CA VAL A 129 17.97 -9.33 -13.01
C VAL A 129 17.12 -8.68 -14.12
N LEU A 130 16.39 -7.61 -13.83
CA LEU A 130 15.52 -6.95 -14.82
C LEU A 130 16.30 -6.34 -16.00
N GLY A 131 17.49 -5.78 -15.75
CA GLY A 131 18.34 -5.23 -16.80
C GLY A 131 18.80 -6.27 -17.84
N ARG A 132 18.79 -7.57 -17.50
CA ARG A 132 19.23 -8.67 -18.38
C ARG A 132 18.08 -9.38 -19.09
N ILE A 133 16.88 -9.39 -18.52
CA ILE A 133 15.73 -10.17 -19.06
C ILE A 133 14.73 -9.27 -19.81
N ALA A 134 14.59 -8.00 -19.43
CA ALA A 134 13.63 -7.09 -20.08
C ALA A 134 14.13 -6.54 -21.44
N LYS A 135 15.45 -6.46 -21.66
CA LYS A 135 16.06 -5.82 -22.83
C LYS A 135 16.78 -6.82 -23.71
N GLY A 136 16.00 -7.62 -24.44
CA GLY A 136 16.48 -8.18 -25.70
C GLY A 136 16.88 -7.03 -26.63
N ASN A 137 18.18 -6.75 -26.68
CA ASN A 137 18.87 -5.95 -27.68
C ASN A 137 18.70 -4.42 -27.61
N ARG A 138 19.41 -3.73 -26.70
CA ARG A 138 19.79 -2.30 -26.85
C ARG A 138 21.16 -1.98 -26.23
N SER A 139 21.74 -0.87 -26.69
CA SER A 139 23.14 -0.44 -26.51
C SER A 139 23.60 -0.24 -25.05
N ALA A 140 24.91 -0.19 -24.83
CA ALA A 140 25.54 -0.06 -23.50
C ALA A 140 25.12 1.20 -22.69
N GLN A 141 24.62 2.25 -23.34
CA GLN A 141 24.09 3.44 -22.66
C GLN A 141 22.72 3.19 -22.00
N ASP A 142 21.87 2.35 -22.59
CA ASP A 142 20.56 1.95 -22.04
C ASP A 142 20.67 1.02 -20.81
N PHE A 143 21.88 0.57 -20.47
CA PHE A 143 22.15 -0.20 -19.25
C PHE A 143 22.37 0.68 -18.01
N LEU A 144 22.70 1.97 -18.19
CA LEU A 144 22.96 2.88 -17.07
C LEU A 144 21.69 3.59 -16.58
N GLU A 145 20.73 3.82 -17.47
CA GLU A 145 19.44 4.45 -17.17
C GLU A 145 18.40 3.41 -16.73
N VAL A 146 18.23 3.31 -15.40
CA VAL A 146 17.32 2.37 -14.73
C VAL A 146 16.25 3.09 -13.89
N GLY A 147 16.15 4.41 -14.01
CA GLY A 147 15.18 5.20 -13.27
C GLY A 147 15.38 5.13 -11.76
N GLU A 148 16.62 5.28 -11.28
CA GLU A 148 16.99 5.04 -9.88
C GLU A 148 16.01 5.66 -8.86
N ARG A 149 15.64 6.94 -9.03
CA ARG A 149 14.72 7.65 -8.12
C ARG A 149 13.29 7.09 -8.16
N ILE A 150 12.84 6.61 -9.32
CA ILE A 150 11.52 6.00 -9.50
C ILE A 150 11.50 4.61 -8.90
N VAL A 151 12.56 3.83 -9.10
CA VAL A 151 12.74 2.53 -8.46
C VAL A 151 12.73 2.68 -6.93
N LYS A 152 13.45 3.67 -6.38
CA LYS A 152 13.41 4.00 -4.94
C LYS A 152 12.01 4.43 -4.46
N SER A 153 11.23 5.09 -5.32
CA SER A 153 9.83 5.44 -5.01
C SER A 153 8.89 4.23 -5.06
N LEU A 154 9.22 3.21 -5.87
CA LEU A 154 8.49 1.93 -5.97
C LEU A 154 8.92 0.90 -4.92
N GLU A 155 10.02 1.18 -4.24
CA GLU A 155 10.58 0.33 -3.22
C GLU A 155 9.56 0.02 -2.11
N LEU A 156 9.58 -1.20 -1.57
CA LEU A 156 8.72 -1.54 -0.46
C LEU A 156 9.11 -0.73 0.77
N GLY A 157 8.10 -0.17 1.45
CA GLY A 157 8.35 0.71 2.58
C GLY A 157 8.85 2.10 2.17
N SER A 158 8.72 2.53 0.91
CA SER A 158 9.20 3.83 0.46
C SER A 158 8.58 5.00 1.23
N PRO A 159 9.39 5.94 1.78
CA PRO A 159 8.89 7.18 2.36
C PRO A 159 7.98 7.97 1.41
N LYS A 160 8.19 7.82 0.09
CA LYS A 160 7.38 8.48 -0.93
C LYS A 160 5.95 7.94 -0.97
N GLN A 161 5.77 6.63 -0.84
CA GLN A 161 4.45 5.99 -0.77
C GLN A 161 3.73 6.38 0.53
N TRP A 162 4.48 6.47 1.63
CA TRP A 162 3.99 6.94 2.93
C TRP A 162 3.47 8.39 2.83
N GLU A 163 4.26 9.28 2.22
CA GLU A 163 3.89 10.67 1.97
C GLU A 163 2.61 10.80 1.13
N LEU A 164 2.50 10.02 0.04
CA LEU A 164 1.30 10.01 -0.79
C LEU A 164 0.08 9.52 -0.02
N ALA A 165 0.21 8.41 0.72
CA ALA A 165 -0.88 7.87 1.55
C ALA A 165 -1.34 8.86 2.63
N HIS A 166 -0.41 9.59 3.26
CA HIS A 166 -0.75 10.66 4.19
C HIS A 166 -1.58 11.76 3.52
N PHE A 167 -1.26 12.12 2.28
CA PHE A 167 -2.01 13.15 1.56
C PHE A 167 -3.39 12.66 1.10
N ASP A 168 -3.48 11.52 0.43
CA ASP A 168 -4.72 11.11 -0.26
C ASP A 168 -5.62 10.17 0.54
N LEU A 169 -5.08 9.44 1.54
CA LEU A 169 -5.86 8.51 2.37
C LEU A 169 -6.13 9.04 3.79
N PHE A 170 -5.20 9.82 4.35
CA PHE A 170 -5.18 10.11 5.80
C PHE A 170 -5.06 11.60 6.18
N ASP A 171 -5.25 12.54 5.26
CA ASP A 171 -5.21 13.97 5.63
C ASP A 171 -6.29 14.29 6.68
N HIS A 172 -6.17 15.43 7.37
CA HIS A 172 -7.01 15.82 8.51
C HIS A 172 -8.52 15.90 8.21
N LYS A 173 -8.92 15.82 6.93
CA LYS A 173 -10.32 15.77 6.47
C LYS A 173 -10.79 14.38 6.02
N GLY A 174 -9.95 13.35 6.14
CA GLY A 174 -10.18 12.00 5.64
C GLY A 174 -9.63 11.80 4.22
N THR A 175 -9.99 10.67 3.61
CA THR A 175 -9.60 10.32 2.24
C THR A 175 -10.17 11.28 1.19
N ILE A 176 -9.44 11.55 0.10
CA ILE A 176 -9.97 12.25 -1.09
C ILE A 176 -10.85 11.34 -1.96
N TYR A 177 -10.83 10.03 -1.67
CA TYR A 177 -11.60 9.00 -2.38
C TYR A 177 -12.90 8.70 -1.63
N HIS A 178 -13.96 9.42 -1.99
CA HIS A 178 -15.28 9.30 -1.38
C HIS A 178 -16.39 9.57 -2.42
N PRO A 179 -17.67 9.28 -2.12
CA PRO A 179 -18.76 9.38 -3.11
C PRO A 179 -18.99 10.77 -3.71
N ASP A 180 -18.70 11.83 -2.96
CA ASP A 180 -18.77 13.22 -3.45
C ASP A 180 -17.39 13.74 -3.93
N GLY A 181 -16.38 12.88 -3.84
CA GLY A 181 -14.97 13.13 -4.09
C GLY A 181 -14.50 12.55 -5.42
N ILE A 182 -13.27 12.03 -5.42
CA ILE A 182 -12.73 11.27 -6.54
C ILE A 182 -13.19 9.81 -6.42
N HIS A 183 -13.84 9.28 -7.46
CA HIS A 183 -14.20 7.86 -7.50
C HIS A 183 -12.96 7.02 -7.87
N ALA A 184 -12.30 6.44 -6.87
CA ALA A 184 -11.19 5.52 -7.09
C ALA A 184 -11.66 4.06 -7.15
N TYR A 185 -11.15 3.31 -8.11
CA TYR A 185 -11.41 1.88 -8.28
C TYR A 185 -10.09 1.14 -8.49
N VAL A 186 -9.91 -0.01 -7.85
CA VAL A 186 -8.66 -0.77 -7.95
C VAL A 186 -8.93 -2.18 -8.45
N ILE A 187 -8.23 -2.61 -9.50
CA ILE A 187 -8.30 -3.96 -10.06
C ILE A 187 -6.88 -4.50 -10.14
N THR A 188 -6.62 -5.68 -9.59
CA THR A 188 -5.29 -6.31 -9.66
C THR A 188 -5.38 -7.79 -10.03
N GLY A 189 -4.34 -8.29 -10.68
CA GLY A 189 -4.13 -9.72 -10.81
C GLY A 189 -3.69 -10.32 -9.47
N THR A 190 -3.72 -11.64 -9.38
CA THR A 190 -3.11 -12.38 -8.25
C THR A 190 -2.22 -13.51 -8.72
N LYS A 191 -2.18 -13.79 -10.03
CA LYS A 191 -1.42 -14.91 -10.57
C LYS A 191 0.04 -14.49 -10.68
N PRO A 192 0.99 -15.26 -10.13
CA PRO A 192 2.40 -15.00 -10.33
C PRO A 192 2.80 -15.31 -11.80
N TYR A 193 3.94 -14.78 -12.26
CA TYR A 193 4.39 -15.04 -13.64
C TYR A 193 4.73 -16.53 -13.86
N GLY A 194 4.41 -17.03 -15.07
CA GLY A 194 4.82 -18.36 -15.52
C GLY A 194 6.14 -18.38 -16.30
N GLY A 195 6.61 -19.59 -16.66
CA GLY A 195 7.79 -19.78 -17.50
C GLY A 195 9.08 -19.24 -16.87
N LEU A 196 9.97 -18.67 -17.68
CA LEU A 196 11.26 -18.12 -17.20
C LEU A 196 11.09 -16.91 -16.26
N ARG A 197 9.94 -16.21 -16.32
CA ARG A 197 9.65 -15.08 -15.45
C ARG A 197 9.24 -15.52 -14.03
N SER A 198 9.05 -16.82 -13.78
CA SER A 198 8.70 -17.27 -12.44
C SER A 198 9.82 -17.09 -11.41
N LEU A 199 11.08 -16.99 -11.87
CA LEU A 199 12.27 -16.81 -11.04
C LEU A 199 12.31 -15.48 -10.27
N ILE A 200 11.50 -14.50 -10.67
CA ILE A 200 11.43 -13.19 -10.02
C ILE A 200 10.21 -13.02 -9.12
N ASN A 201 9.29 -14.01 -9.10
CA ASN A 201 8.10 -13.96 -8.26
C ASN A 201 8.45 -13.94 -6.77
N GLU A 202 7.62 -13.27 -5.99
CA GLU A 202 7.64 -13.28 -4.53
C GLU A 202 6.26 -13.61 -3.98
N GLU A 203 6.21 -14.10 -2.73
CA GLU A 203 4.95 -14.46 -2.06
C GLU A 203 3.98 -13.26 -2.04
N GLY A 204 2.70 -13.52 -2.33
CA GLY A 204 1.66 -12.51 -2.27
C GLY A 204 1.73 -11.43 -3.37
N THR A 205 2.51 -11.65 -4.43
CA THR A 205 2.59 -10.75 -5.59
C THR A 205 1.75 -11.22 -6.78
N ASP A 206 1.40 -10.30 -7.67
CA ASP A 206 0.86 -10.59 -9.01
C ASP A 206 1.97 -10.88 -10.05
N GLY A 207 3.17 -11.22 -9.57
CA GLY A 207 4.41 -11.29 -10.35
C GLY A 207 5.25 -10.02 -10.32
N THR A 208 4.68 -8.85 -9.97
CA THR A 208 5.45 -7.60 -9.82
C THR A 208 5.12 -6.85 -8.54
N ILE A 209 3.86 -6.49 -8.29
CA ILE A 209 3.46 -5.72 -7.11
C ILE A 209 2.91 -6.64 -6.04
N VAL A 210 2.96 -6.21 -4.78
CA VAL A 210 2.31 -6.94 -3.68
C VAL A 210 0.80 -6.72 -3.78
N VAL A 211 0.01 -7.79 -3.88
CA VAL A 211 -1.45 -7.70 -4.08
C VAL A 211 -2.12 -6.90 -2.95
N SER A 212 -1.73 -7.15 -1.70
CA SER A 212 -2.23 -6.40 -0.53
C SER A 212 -1.73 -4.94 -0.47
N GLY A 213 -0.70 -4.61 -1.25
CA GLY A 213 -0.17 -3.25 -1.47
C GLY A 213 -0.81 -2.51 -2.66
N ALA A 214 -1.68 -3.16 -3.43
CA ALA A 214 -2.39 -2.52 -4.54
C ALA A 214 -3.58 -1.67 -4.06
N GLY A 215 -4.31 -2.16 -3.04
CA GLY A 215 -5.53 -1.53 -2.54
C GLY A 215 -5.27 -0.18 -1.88
N LEU A 216 -6.20 0.76 -2.06
CA LEU A 216 -6.20 2.04 -1.33
C LEU A 216 -6.93 1.94 0.01
N ASN A 217 -7.68 0.85 0.25
CA ASN A 217 -8.31 0.54 1.53
C ASN A 217 -7.25 0.27 2.59
N SER A 218 -6.82 1.33 3.26
CA SER A 218 -5.71 1.32 4.20
C SER A 218 -6.12 1.85 5.56
N ARG A 219 -5.35 1.48 6.58
CA ARG A 219 -5.51 1.95 7.96
C ARG A 219 -4.20 2.58 8.40
N LYS A 220 -4.27 3.56 9.29
CA LYS A 220 -3.10 4.11 9.96
C LYS A 220 -3.27 4.02 11.47
N TYR A 221 -2.22 3.57 12.14
CA TYR A 221 -2.10 3.60 13.59
C TYR A 221 -0.93 4.49 13.96
N VAL A 222 -1.15 5.41 14.90
CA VAL A 222 -0.08 6.20 15.50
C VAL A 222 0.14 5.67 16.91
N LEU A 223 1.29 5.07 17.11
CA LEU A 223 1.81 4.60 18.38
C LEU A 223 2.72 5.69 18.94
N ASP A 224 2.11 6.77 19.45
CA ASP A 224 2.84 7.89 20.05
C ASP A 224 3.02 7.64 21.56
N PHE A 225 4.26 7.35 21.95
CA PHE A 225 4.66 7.15 23.35
C PHE A 225 5.59 8.26 23.86
N VAL A 226 5.69 9.37 23.11
CA VAL A 226 6.47 10.53 23.54
C VAL A 226 5.86 11.09 24.83
N HIS A 227 6.69 11.22 25.86
CA HIS A 227 6.28 11.71 27.18
C HIS A 227 5.18 10.90 27.88
N ALA A 228 5.05 9.60 27.58
CA ALA A 228 4.03 8.70 28.14
C ALA A 228 3.91 8.74 29.68
N SER A 229 5.00 9.03 30.39
CA SER A 229 5.03 9.13 31.86
C SER A 229 4.43 10.43 32.43
N SER A 230 4.19 11.45 31.59
CA SER A 230 3.81 12.81 32.02
C SER A 230 2.51 13.34 31.41
N ARG A 231 1.91 12.61 30.47
CA ARG A 231 0.65 12.98 29.81
C ARG A 231 -0.30 11.79 29.79
N GLU A 232 -1.61 12.05 29.87
CA GLU A 232 -2.57 11.11 29.31
C GLU A 232 -2.26 10.98 27.83
N LEU A 233 -1.54 9.91 27.46
CA LEU A 233 -1.40 9.48 26.08
C LEU A 233 -2.78 9.51 25.42
N THR A 234 -2.99 10.47 24.53
CA THR A 234 -4.13 10.47 23.64
C THR A 234 -3.83 9.42 22.60
N ALA A 235 -4.38 8.22 22.81
CA ALA A 235 -4.46 7.20 21.78
C ALA A 235 -5.39 7.73 20.69
N ASP A 236 -4.87 8.60 19.83
CA ASP A 236 -5.42 8.73 18.52
C ASP A 236 -5.05 7.42 17.80
N TRP A 237 -5.87 6.38 18.02
CA TRP A 237 -6.26 5.60 16.86
C TRP A 237 -6.77 6.65 15.90
N LEU A 238 -5.89 7.07 14.99
CA LEU A 238 -6.27 7.80 13.81
C LEU A 238 -7.09 6.80 12.97
N GLN A 239 -8.31 6.49 13.44
CA GLN A 239 -9.48 6.62 12.60
C GLN A 239 -9.54 8.10 12.18
N THR A 240 -8.57 8.55 11.39
CA THR A 240 -8.63 9.78 10.61
C THR A 240 -9.89 9.66 9.77
N GLY A 241 -10.98 10.32 10.16
CA GLY A 241 -12.21 10.35 9.37
C GLY A 241 -12.74 8.96 8.99
N ALA A 242 -13.65 8.95 8.01
CA ALA A 242 -14.05 7.70 7.38
C ALA A 242 -12.82 7.05 6.72
N LEU A 243 -12.53 5.78 7.08
CA LEU A 243 -11.49 4.99 6.41
C LEU A 243 -11.74 4.99 4.90
N PRO A 244 -10.67 4.96 4.07
CA PRO A 244 -10.83 4.77 2.64
C PRO A 244 -11.69 3.53 2.37
N SER A 245 -12.77 3.76 1.63
CA SER A 245 -13.66 2.71 1.14
C SER A 245 -13.73 2.85 -0.37
N THR A 246 -12.79 2.18 -1.02
CA THR A 246 -12.61 2.12 -2.46
C THR A 246 -12.98 0.72 -2.96
N PRO A 247 -13.73 0.58 -4.06
CA PRO A 247 -13.94 -0.71 -4.71
C PRO A 247 -12.59 -1.35 -5.08
N PHE A 248 -12.33 -2.55 -4.57
CA PHE A 248 -11.11 -3.32 -4.79
C PHE A 248 -11.45 -4.70 -5.31
N ALA A 249 -10.89 -5.07 -6.47
CA ALA A 249 -11.16 -6.34 -7.13
C ALA A 249 -9.87 -7.08 -7.48
N THR A 250 -9.90 -8.40 -7.35
CA THR A 250 -8.83 -9.29 -7.74
C THR A 250 -9.27 -10.20 -8.89
N HIS A 251 -8.37 -10.53 -9.81
CA HIS A 251 -8.63 -11.49 -10.87
C HIS A 251 -7.64 -12.66 -10.81
N GLY A 252 -8.13 -13.84 -10.40
CA GLY A 252 -7.32 -15.04 -10.12
C GLY A 252 -6.46 -15.55 -11.28
N ALA A 253 -6.90 -15.36 -12.51
CA ALA A 253 -6.16 -15.81 -13.69
C ALA A 253 -5.22 -14.76 -14.31
N CYS A 254 -5.23 -13.51 -13.81
CA CYS A 254 -4.38 -12.45 -14.34
C CYS A 254 -3.13 -12.26 -13.48
N ASP A 255 -2.01 -12.03 -14.14
CA ASP A 255 -0.76 -11.47 -13.60
C ASP A 255 -0.71 -9.94 -13.82
N HIS A 256 0.39 -9.33 -13.40
CA HIS A 256 0.61 -7.88 -13.49
C HIS A 256 0.43 -7.27 -14.89
N GLY A 257 0.73 -8.02 -15.95
CA GLY A 257 0.66 -7.51 -17.33
C GLY A 257 -0.67 -7.85 -17.99
N THR A 258 -1.15 -9.08 -17.80
CA THR A 258 -2.35 -9.60 -18.45
C THR A 258 -3.64 -8.91 -18.01
N VAL A 259 -3.65 -8.21 -16.86
CA VAL A 259 -4.76 -7.31 -16.47
C VAL A 259 -5.06 -6.22 -17.50
N LEU A 260 -4.09 -5.83 -18.35
CA LEU A 260 -4.28 -4.80 -19.37
C LEU A 260 -5.07 -5.29 -20.59
N ASP A 261 -5.11 -6.61 -20.80
CA ASP A 261 -5.68 -7.23 -22.01
C ASP A 261 -6.85 -8.19 -21.71
N ASN A 262 -7.11 -8.49 -20.45
CA ASN A 262 -8.17 -9.39 -20.04
C ASN A 262 -9.57 -8.77 -20.27
N ALA A 263 -10.43 -9.46 -21.03
CA ALA A 263 -11.74 -8.94 -21.44
C ALA A 263 -12.71 -8.63 -20.27
N ASP A 264 -12.64 -9.39 -19.18
CA ASP A 264 -13.46 -9.18 -17.98
C ASP A 264 -12.99 -7.94 -17.23
N VAL A 265 -11.68 -7.77 -17.06
CA VAL A 265 -11.07 -6.55 -16.51
C VAL A 265 -11.43 -5.34 -17.35
N ILE A 266 -11.30 -5.40 -18.68
CA ILE A 266 -11.68 -4.31 -19.60
C ILE A 266 -13.16 -3.92 -19.43
N SER A 267 -14.03 -4.92 -19.26
CA SER A 267 -15.46 -4.68 -19.05
C SER A 267 -15.73 -3.99 -17.72
N LEU A 268 -15.01 -4.37 -16.65
CA LEU A 268 -15.09 -3.72 -15.34
C LEU A 268 -14.52 -2.29 -15.38
N VAL A 269 -13.43 -2.03 -16.10
CA VAL A 269 -12.89 -0.67 -16.30
C VAL A 269 -13.94 0.24 -16.94
N LEU A 270 -14.62 -0.23 -18.00
CA LEU A 270 -15.69 0.55 -18.64
C LEU A 270 -16.90 0.74 -17.72
N ASP A 271 -17.24 -0.24 -16.89
CA ASP A 271 -18.29 -0.08 -15.87
C ASP A 271 -17.94 1.01 -14.86
N SER A 272 -16.71 1.02 -14.36
CA SER A 272 -16.24 2.00 -13.39
C SER A 272 -16.22 3.42 -13.97
N LEU A 273 -15.78 3.60 -15.22
CA LEU A 273 -15.84 4.88 -15.90
C LEU A 273 -17.28 5.38 -16.17
N ARG A 274 -18.27 4.47 -16.24
CA ARG A 274 -19.69 4.81 -16.39
C ARG A 274 -20.33 5.30 -15.10
N ARG A 275 -19.81 4.93 -13.94
CA ARG A 275 -20.36 5.28 -12.62
C ARG A 275 -19.93 6.69 -12.24
N GLN A 276 -20.82 7.66 -12.45
CA GLN A 276 -20.51 9.09 -12.33
C GLN A 276 -21.19 9.74 -11.13
N THR A 277 -22.13 9.06 -10.48
CA THR A 277 -22.84 9.57 -9.30
C THR A 277 -22.35 8.91 -8.00
N PRO A 278 -22.54 9.58 -6.84
CA PRO A 278 -22.22 9.00 -5.53
C PRO A 278 -22.87 7.62 -5.29
N ALA A 279 -24.14 7.46 -5.69
CA ALA A 279 -24.88 6.22 -5.51
C ALA A 279 -24.32 5.08 -6.40
N GLU A 280 -23.94 5.39 -7.63
CA GLU A 280 -23.29 4.43 -8.52
C GLU A 280 -21.91 4.02 -8.02
N TYR A 281 -21.14 4.96 -7.45
CA TYR A 281 -19.86 4.65 -6.82
C TYR A 281 -20.03 3.70 -5.64
N GLN A 282 -20.98 3.99 -4.74
CA GLN A 282 -21.30 3.12 -3.61
C GLN A 282 -21.74 1.72 -4.06
N ALA A 283 -22.58 1.62 -5.10
CA ALA A 283 -22.98 0.34 -5.67
C ALA A 283 -21.84 -0.44 -6.35
N ALA A 284 -20.66 0.17 -6.56
CA ALA A 284 -19.53 -0.50 -7.20
C ALA A 284 -18.85 -1.50 -6.27
N HIS A 285 -18.93 -1.33 -4.95
CA HIS A 285 -18.37 -2.27 -3.98
C HIS A 285 -18.88 -3.68 -4.19
N ALA A 286 -20.21 -3.85 -4.22
CA ALA A 286 -20.84 -5.15 -4.45
C ALA A 286 -20.50 -5.74 -5.83
N ALA A 287 -20.34 -4.91 -6.86
CA ALA A 287 -19.94 -5.35 -8.19
C ALA A 287 -18.48 -5.86 -8.20
N TYR A 288 -17.58 -5.18 -7.48
CA TYR A 288 -16.16 -5.57 -7.36
C TYR A 288 -15.98 -6.84 -6.52
N ASP A 289 -16.79 -7.02 -5.47
CA ASP A 289 -16.83 -8.26 -4.68
C ASP A 289 -17.33 -9.43 -5.53
N THR A 290 -18.39 -9.21 -6.31
CA THR A 290 -18.95 -10.21 -7.23
C THR A 290 -17.94 -10.59 -8.31
N PHE A 291 -17.22 -9.60 -8.87
CA PHE A 291 -16.15 -9.84 -9.84
C PHE A 291 -15.05 -10.72 -9.25
N SER A 292 -14.54 -10.39 -8.07
CA SER A 292 -13.47 -11.15 -7.41
C SER A 292 -13.89 -12.59 -7.10
N THR A 293 -15.16 -12.78 -6.70
CA THR A 293 -15.74 -14.10 -6.43
C THR A 293 -15.90 -14.93 -7.71
N SER A 294 -16.15 -14.27 -8.84
CA SER A 294 -16.29 -14.92 -10.16
C SER A 294 -14.94 -15.37 -10.73
N PHE A 295 -13.86 -14.71 -10.32
CA PHE A 295 -12.48 -15.01 -10.73
C PHE A 295 -11.59 -15.25 -9.51
N PRO A 296 -11.87 -16.32 -8.72
CA PRO A 296 -11.20 -16.55 -7.45
C PRO A 296 -9.70 -16.79 -7.63
N THR A 297 -8.92 -16.27 -6.68
CA THR A 297 -7.49 -16.56 -6.60
C THR A 297 -7.22 -17.96 -6.05
N THR A 298 -6.17 -18.60 -6.54
CA THR A 298 -5.61 -19.84 -5.97
C THR A 298 -4.46 -19.57 -5.00
N GLU A 299 -4.00 -18.32 -4.93
CA GLU A 299 -2.89 -17.90 -4.08
C GLU A 299 -3.39 -17.56 -2.68
N ASP A 300 -2.46 -17.58 -1.72
CA ASP A 300 -2.76 -17.10 -0.37
C ASP A 300 -3.08 -15.61 -0.36
N VAL A 301 -3.94 -15.20 0.58
CA VAL A 301 -4.28 -13.80 0.81
C VAL A 301 -3.34 -13.21 1.86
N TYR A 302 -2.83 -12.02 1.58
CA TYR A 302 -1.86 -11.34 2.44
C TYR A 302 -2.41 -10.01 2.98
N GLN A 303 -1.72 -9.49 3.99
CA GLN A 303 -1.81 -8.11 4.41
C GLN A 303 -0.41 -7.53 4.49
N GLN A 304 -0.26 -6.29 4.09
CA GLN A 304 0.98 -5.55 4.21
C GLN A 304 0.94 -4.60 5.41
N PHE A 305 2.06 -4.48 6.12
CA PHE A 305 2.30 -3.40 7.07
C PHE A 305 3.42 -2.52 6.54
N HIS A 306 3.22 -1.21 6.61
CA HIS A 306 4.27 -0.22 6.42
C HIS A 306 4.51 0.41 7.79
N VAL A 307 5.69 0.23 8.35
CA VAL A 307 6.04 0.72 9.68
C VAL A 307 7.06 1.84 9.54
N CYS A 308 6.83 2.95 10.20
CA CYS A 308 7.77 4.06 10.35
C CYS A 308 8.09 4.24 11.84
N MET A 309 9.34 4.49 12.20
CA MET A 309 9.72 4.86 13.57
C MET A 309 10.55 6.14 13.62
N THR A 310 10.11 7.09 14.44
CA THR A 310 10.80 8.35 14.71
C THR A 310 10.92 8.62 16.22
N ASP A 311 11.87 9.46 16.61
CA ASP A 311 12.01 9.90 18.00
C ASP A 311 11.16 11.15 18.31
N ASP A 312 11.17 11.59 19.58
CA ASP A 312 10.51 12.79 20.10
C ASP A 312 10.93 14.10 19.41
N ARG A 313 11.99 14.05 18.59
CA ARG A 313 12.52 15.17 17.79
C ARG A 313 12.23 14.98 16.30
N ASN A 314 11.39 14.01 15.95
CA ASN A 314 11.08 13.58 14.58
C ASN A 314 12.31 13.10 13.79
N MET A 315 13.35 12.61 14.48
CA MET A 315 14.51 12.00 13.82
C MET A 315 14.24 10.52 13.56
N ALA A 316 14.78 10.02 12.43
CA ALA A 316 14.65 8.62 12.04
C ALA A 316 15.29 7.66 13.06
N VAL A 317 14.56 6.62 13.46
CA VAL A 317 15.08 5.50 14.25
C VAL A 317 15.38 4.33 13.33
N HIS A 318 16.65 4.17 12.96
CA HIS A 318 17.05 3.23 11.90
C HIS A 318 17.07 1.76 12.36
N ASP A 319 17.36 1.50 13.64
CA ASP A 319 17.44 0.16 14.20
C ASP A 319 16.33 -0.08 15.23
N PHE A 320 15.30 -0.81 14.81
CA PHE A 320 14.22 -1.26 15.69
C PHE A 320 13.83 -2.71 15.40
N HIS A 321 13.21 -3.36 16.38
CA HIS A 321 12.75 -4.73 16.28
C HIS A 321 11.33 -4.84 16.84
N MET A 322 10.51 -5.65 16.20
CA MET A 322 9.17 -5.99 16.66
C MET A 322 9.13 -7.49 16.94
N GLN A 323 8.87 -7.84 18.19
CA GLN A 323 8.72 -9.22 18.63
C GLN A 323 7.24 -9.49 18.93
N PHE A 324 6.70 -10.55 18.33
CA PHE A 324 5.30 -10.93 18.49
C PHE A 324 5.19 -12.09 19.46
N ASN A 325 4.28 -12.00 20.42
CA ASN A 325 4.06 -13.05 21.41
C ASN A 325 2.60 -13.53 21.32
N VAL A 326 2.45 -14.83 21.12
CA VAL A 326 1.16 -15.53 21.12
C VAL A 326 0.89 -16.06 22.52
N TRP A 327 -0.29 -15.77 23.05
CA TRP A 327 -0.71 -16.19 24.38
C TRP A 327 -2.06 -16.86 24.32
N HIS A 328 -2.25 -17.92 25.08
CA HIS A 328 -3.56 -18.43 25.39
C HIS A 328 -4.28 -17.42 26.29
N ARG A 329 -5.55 -17.09 26.00
CA ARG A 329 -6.29 -16.01 26.69
C ARG A 329 -6.34 -16.21 28.20
N SER A 330 -6.37 -17.45 28.68
CA SER A 330 -6.40 -17.75 30.12
C SER A 330 -5.09 -17.39 30.85
N HIS A 331 -3.95 -17.38 30.13
CA HIS A 331 -2.62 -17.12 30.67
C HIS A 331 -2.32 -15.63 30.87
N ILE A 332 -3.20 -14.76 30.40
CA ILE A 332 -3.06 -13.31 30.55
C ILE A 332 -4.31 -12.69 31.20
N THR A 333 -4.16 -11.47 31.75
CA THR A 333 -5.24 -10.49 31.85
C THR A 333 -4.99 -9.36 30.86
N VAL A 334 -6.05 -8.71 30.38
CA VAL A 334 -5.90 -7.49 29.57
C VAL A 334 -6.01 -6.29 30.49
N GLU A 335 -4.95 -5.47 30.53
CA GLU A 335 -4.94 -4.18 31.20
C GLU A 335 -5.15 -3.08 30.17
N LYS A 336 -6.01 -2.10 30.49
CA LYS A 336 -6.14 -0.89 29.68
C LYS A 336 -5.31 0.22 30.31
N LYS A 337 -4.34 0.75 29.58
CA LYS A 337 -3.54 1.92 29.98
C LYS A 337 -3.56 2.88 28.82
N HIS A 338 -3.75 4.17 29.08
CA HIS A 338 -3.51 5.18 28.05
C HIS A 338 -4.35 5.00 26.77
N GLY A 339 -5.55 4.42 26.89
CA GLY A 339 -6.39 4.08 25.74
C GLY A 339 -6.02 2.77 25.02
N TRP A 340 -4.87 2.17 25.34
CA TRP A 340 -4.34 0.94 24.75
C TRP A 340 -4.56 -0.28 25.63
N TYR A 341 -4.47 -1.46 25.03
CA TYR A 341 -4.64 -2.75 25.69
C TYR A 341 -3.29 -3.46 25.79
N PHE A 342 -2.98 -4.01 26.96
CA PHE A 342 -1.72 -4.69 27.24
C PHE A 342 -1.97 -6.06 27.85
N ALA A 343 -1.15 -7.04 27.48
CA ALA A 343 -1.17 -8.36 28.08
C ALA A 343 -0.36 -8.37 29.38
N LYS A 344 -1.05 -8.52 30.51
CA LYS A 344 -0.40 -8.83 31.79
C LYS A 344 -0.32 -10.33 31.95
N LYS A 345 0.90 -10.85 31.96
CA LYS A 345 1.23 -12.28 32.08
C LYS A 345 0.86 -12.79 33.47
N LYS A 346 0.09 -13.88 33.55
CA LYS A 346 -0.18 -14.60 34.80
C LYS A 346 0.81 -15.74 35.00
N VAL A 347 1.27 -16.33 33.90
CA VAL A 347 2.18 -17.46 33.84
C VAL A 347 3.22 -17.23 32.73
N SER A 348 4.31 -17.98 32.76
CA SER A 348 5.25 -18.04 31.63
C SER A 348 4.63 -18.78 30.44
N GLN A 349 5.07 -18.46 29.22
CA GLN A 349 4.61 -19.18 28.03
C GLN A 349 4.94 -20.67 28.13
N ASP A 350 3.94 -21.50 27.82
CA ASP A 350 4.14 -22.92 27.58
C ASP A 350 4.84 -23.19 26.24
N GLU A 351 5.13 -24.46 25.97
CA GLU A 351 5.83 -24.88 24.74
C GLU A 351 5.03 -24.57 23.47
N GLU A 352 3.70 -24.67 23.53
CA GLU A 352 2.84 -24.41 22.37
C GLU A 352 2.76 -22.92 22.06
N GLU A 353 2.64 -22.06 23.06
CA GLU A 353 2.67 -20.60 22.96
C GLU A 353 4.01 -20.10 22.42
N ARG A 354 5.14 -20.66 22.89
CA ARG A 354 6.47 -20.34 22.35
C ARG A 354 6.58 -20.72 20.89
N ARG A 355 6.23 -21.97 20.54
CA ARG A 355 6.25 -22.44 19.14
C ARG A 355 5.39 -21.57 18.23
N ARG A 356 4.19 -21.18 18.67
CA ARG A 356 3.30 -20.27 17.91
C ARG A 356 3.88 -18.86 17.79
N SER A 357 4.53 -18.36 18.83
CA SER A 357 5.24 -17.08 18.79
C SER A 357 6.40 -17.15 17.80
N ASP A 358 7.18 -18.22 17.81
CA ASP A 358 8.28 -18.45 16.88
C ASP A 358 7.77 -18.54 15.43
N ASP A 359 6.72 -19.32 15.17
CA ASP A 359 6.06 -19.42 13.84
C ASP A 359 5.63 -18.02 13.33
N LEU A 360 5.07 -17.18 14.20
CA LEU A 360 4.62 -15.82 13.85
C LEU A 360 5.79 -14.89 13.56
N ASN A 361 6.82 -14.91 14.41
CA ASN A 361 8.01 -14.09 14.22
C ASN A 361 8.81 -14.53 12.98
N GLU A 362 8.86 -15.84 12.68
CA GLU A 362 9.50 -16.36 11.48
C GLU A 362 8.78 -15.86 10.22
N MET A 363 7.45 -15.99 10.16
CA MET A 363 6.64 -15.49 9.04
C MET A 363 6.84 -13.98 8.79
N LEU A 364 6.90 -13.17 9.86
CA LEU A 364 7.07 -11.73 9.75
C LEU A 364 8.50 -11.33 9.41
N ARG A 365 9.49 -12.09 9.86
CA ARG A 365 10.92 -11.83 9.62
C ARG A 365 11.34 -12.22 8.21
N SER A 366 10.85 -13.35 7.68
CA SER A 366 11.16 -13.78 6.31
C SER A 366 10.69 -12.76 5.27
N GLU A 367 9.66 -11.99 5.62
CA GLU A 367 9.03 -11.00 4.76
C GLU A 367 9.18 -9.56 5.28
N CYS A 368 10.20 -9.32 6.12
CA CYS A 368 10.58 -7.98 6.55
C CYS A 368 11.49 -7.34 5.51
N HIS A 369 11.13 -6.14 5.07
CA HIS A 369 11.86 -5.40 4.07
C HIS A 369 12.13 -3.97 4.54
N PRO A 370 13.34 -3.65 5.05
CA PRO A 370 13.75 -2.29 5.33
C PRO A 370 14.02 -1.52 4.04
N HIS A 371 13.52 -0.28 3.96
CA HIS A 371 13.83 0.57 2.81
C HIS A 371 15.33 0.88 2.76
N SER A 372 15.94 0.79 1.57
CA SER A 372 17.39 0.85 1.33
C SER A 372 18.01 2.15 1.83
N ASP A 373 17.42 3.29 1.47
CA ASP A 373 17.90 4.62 1.87
C ASP A 373 17.27 5.13 3.18
N ALA A 374 16.23 4.45 3.68
CA ALA A 374 15.41 4.95 4.78
C ALA A 374 14.96 3.80 5.70
N PRO A 375 15.87 3.06 6.36
CA PRO A 375 15.55 1.82 7.08
C PRO A 375 14.66 2.01 8.33
N HIS A 376 14.37 3.26 8.69
CA HIS A 376 13.34 3.61 9.67
C HIS A 376 11.92 3.40 9.12
N HIS A 377 11.76 3.30 7.80
CA HIS A 377 10.59 2.73 7.15
C HIS A 377 10.83 1.28 6.75
N ARG A 378 9.89 0.40 7.07
CA ARG A 378 9.96 -1.03 6.79
C ARG A 378 8.62 -1.59 6.35
N ARG A 379 8.64 -2.53 5.41
CA ARG A 379 7.49 -3.35 5.05
C ARG A 379 7.54 -4.67 5.81
N PHE A 380 6.39 -5.12 6.31
CA PHE A 380 6.16 -6.51 6.74
C PHE A 380 5.00 -7.09 5.94
N LEU A 381 5.03 -8.39 5.65
CA LEU A 381 3.94 -9.07 4.96
C LEU A 381 3.44 -10.25 5.81
N VAL A 382 2.13 -10.35 5.94
CA VAL A 382 1.46 -11.38 6.74
C VAL A 382 0.56 -12.22 5.87
N ASN A 383 0.85 -13.52 5.81
CA ASN A 383 -0.03 -14.50 5.17
C ASN A 383 -1.22 -14.80 6.10
N GLN A 384 -2.43 -14.47 5.65
CA GLN A 384 -3.64 -14.55 6.46
C GLN A 384 -4.05 -16.00 6.76
N SER A 385 -3.78 -16.93 5.85
CA SER A 385 -4.02 -18.37 6.04
C SER A 385 -3.10 -18.95 7.11
N LYS A 386 -1.80 -18.63 7.05
CA LYS A 386 -0.79 -19.03 8.04
C LYS A 386 -1.10 -18.40 9.41
N LEU A 387 -1.38 -17.10 9.46
CA LEU A 387 -1.78 -16.40 10.69
C LEU A 387 -2.98 -17.08 11.36
N LYS A 388 -4.05 -17.39 10.60
CA LYS A 388 -5.23 -18.07 11.14
C LYS A 388 -4.87 -19.40 11.81
N LYS A 389 -3.96 -20.19 11.23
CA LYS A 389 -3.50 -21.46 11.83
C LYS A 389 -2.70 -21.22 13.12
N ILE A 390 -1.91 -20.14 13.17
CA ILE A 390 -1.12 -19.75 14.34
C ILE A 390 -2.01 -19.30 15.50
N VAL A 391 -3.08 -18.55 15.23
CA VAL A 391 -3.96 -18.01 16.30
C VAL A 391 -5.21 -18.87 16.56
N LYS A 392 -5.57 -19.77 15.65
CA LYS A 392 -6.71 -20.70 15.78
C LYS A 392 -6.36 -22.08 15.21
N LYS A 393 -6.24 -23.09 16.07
CA LYS A 393 -6.04 -24.49 15.65
C LYS A 393 -7.32 -25.32 15.84
N LYS A 394 -8.10 -25.03 16.88
CA LYS A 394 -9.45 -25.59 17.12
C LYS A 394 -10.50 -24.48 17.24
N ARG A 395 -11.78 -24.87 17.17
CA ARG A 395 -12.93 -23.95 17.23
C ARG A 395 -12.95 -23.09 18.50
N ASP A 396 -12.41 -23.61 19.60
CA ASP A 396 -12.46 -22.99 20.94
C ASP A 396 -11.09 -22.47 21.41
N ASP A 397 -10.07 -22.46 20.54
CA ASP A 397 -8.76 -21.92 20.89
C ASP A 397 -8.82 -20.38 20.91
N ASP A 398 -8.58 -19.81 22.09
CA ASP A 398 -8.58 -18.36 22.32
C ASP A 398 -7.14 -17.84 22.41
N TYR A 399 -6.36 -17.90 21.33
CA TYR A 399 -5.04 -17.26 21.32
C TYR A 399 -5.15 -15.78 20.95
N VAL A 400 -4.40 -14.96 21.68
CA VAL A 400 -4.23 -13.53 21.44
C VAL A 400 -2.80 -13.25 20.95
N VAL A 401 -2.61 -12.10 20.33
CA VAL A 401 -1.28 -11.64 19.94
C VAL A 401 -0.96 -10.31 20.61
N SER A 402 0.22 -10.25 21.21
CA SER A 402 0.83 -9.04 21.72
C SER A 402 2.15 -8.76 20.98
N ILE A 403 2.62 -7.53 21.04
CA ILE A 403 3.86 -7.08 20.43
C ILE A 403 4.75 -6.40 21.48
N ASN A 404 6.05 -6.64 21.40
CA ASN A 404 7.09 -5.84 22.03
C ASN A 404 7.82 -5.07 20.93
N ILE A 405 8.06 -3.78 21.15
CA ILE A 405 8.82 -2.95 20.21
C ILE A 405 10.09 -2.49 20.92
N LEU A 406 11.24 -2.71 20.29
CA LEU A 406 12.56 -2.38 20.79
C LEU A 406 13.25 -1.47 19.78
N ALA A 407 14.06 -0.53 20.24
CA ALA A 407 14.77 0.42 19.40
C ALA A 407 16.18 0.65 19.94
N TYR A 408 17.14 0.78 19.05
CA TYR A 408 18.56 0.90 19.37
C TYR A 408 19.18 2.09 18.63
N SER A 409 20.01 2.85 19.34
CA SER A 409 20.78 3.97 18.78
C SER A 409 22.13 3.52 18.22
N GLY A 410 22.63 2.34 18.63
CA GLY A 410 24.02 1.92 18.44
C GLY A 410 25.02 2.59 19.39
N ASP A 411 24.55 3.40 20.33
CA ASP A 411 25.36 4.19 21.26
C ASP A 411 24.99 3.85 22.71
N SER A 412 25.96 3.87 23.63
CA SER A 412 25.76 3.48 25.04
C SER A 412 25.20 4.60 25.92
N GLU A 413 25.29 5.85 25.46
CA GLU A 413 24.87 7.05 26.19
C GLU A 413 23.61 7.68 25.60
N ILE A 414 23.28 7.38 24.35
CA ILE A 414 22.01 7.72 23.70
C ILE A 414 21.13 6.48 23.63
N GLY A 415 19.86 6.59 23.99
CA GLY A 415 18.93 5.46 23.87
C GLY A 415 17.50 5.91 23.63
N TYR A 416 16.62 4.92 23.44
CA TYR A 416 15.18 5.13 23.29
C TYR A 416 14.44 4.48 24.46
N ASN A 417 13.40 5.14 24.97
CA ASN A 417 12.53 4.54 25.97
C ASN A 417 11.49 3.67 25.28
N THR A 418 11.65 2.34 25.36
CA THR A 418 10.74 1.40 24.74
C THR A 418 9.97 0.52 25.73
N SER A 419 10.12 0.72 27.04
CA SER A 419 9.47 -0.13 28.05
C SER A 419 7.95 -0.09 27.96
N GLU A 420 7.39 1.02 27.50
CA GLU A 420 5.95 1.24 27.32
C GLU A 420 5.35 0.42 26.16
N PHE A 421 6.17 -0.13 25.26
CA PHE A 421 5.72 -0.96 24.15
C PHE A 421 5.64 -2.45 24.50
N ASN A 422 5.99 -2.84 25.72
CA ASN A 422 5.99 -4.24 26.09
C ASN A 422 4.57 -4.78 26.22
N ASP A 423 4.32 -5.90 25.55
CA ASP A 423 3.10 -6.67 25.60
C ASP A 423 1.85 -5.90 25.13
N LEU A 424 2.02 -4.95 24.20
CA LEU A 424 0.91 -4.23 23.57
C LEU A 424 0.04 -5.22 22.80
N MET A 425 -1.26 -5.30 23.10
CA MET A 425 -2.19 -6.21 22.45
C MET A 425 -2.56 -5.71 21.05
N ILE A 426 -2.41 -6.58 20.05
CA ILE A 426 -2.68 -6.26 18.64
C ILE A 426 -3.73 -7.18 18.00
N TYR A 427 -4.12 -8.25 18.69
CA TYR A 427 -5.19 -9.14 18.27
C TYR A 427 -5.82 -9.85 19.48
N ASP A 428 -7.13 -9.70 19.65
CA ASP A 428 -7.95 -10.53 20.55
C ASP A 428 -9.19 -11.04 19.79
N PRO A 429 -9.36 -12.37 19.58
CA PRO A 429 -10.52 -12.90 18.87
C PRO A 429 -11.85 -12.71 19.62
N LYS A 430 -11.83 -12.40 20.93
CA LYS A 430 -13.03 -12.11 21.72
C LYS A 430 -13.45 -10.63 21.67
N ASP A 431 -12.55 -9.76 21.25
CA ASP A 431 -12.83 -8.34 21.05
C ASP A 431 -12.22 -7.83 19.72
N PRO A 432 -12.62 -8.41 18.58
CA PRO A 432 -12.04 -8.07 17.28
C PRO A 432 -12.41 -6.64 16.82
N GLY A 433 -13.42 -6.03 17.45
CA GLY A 433 -13.84 -4.66 17.21
C GLY A 433 -12.95 -3.62 17.88
N ALA A 434 -12.37 -3.93 19.05
CA ALA A 434 -11.46 -3.03 19.76
C ALA A 434 -9.97 -3.37 19.59
N ILE A 435 -9.61 -4.62 19.27
CA ILE A 435 -8.21 -5.09 19.23
C ILE A 435 -7.98 -6.03 18.04
N SER A 436 -7.81 -5.46 16.84
CA SER A 436 -7.31 -6.21 15.68
C SER A 436 -6.47 -5.33 14.76
N LEU A 437 -5.24 -5.78 14.46
CA LEU A 437 -4.41 -5.22 13.40
C LEU A 437 -4.52 -5.99 12.08
N PHE A 438 -5.24 -7.12 12.05
CA PHE A 438 -5.19 -8.03 10.90
C PHE A 438 -6.40 -7.90 9.97
N TYR A 439 -6.15 -7.40 8.75
CA TYR A 439 -7.15 -7.12 7.72
C TYR A 439 -6.65 -7.61 6.34
N PRO A 440 -7.24 -8.68 5.78
CA PRO A 440 -6.85 -9.23 4.48
C PRO A 440 -6.92 -8.20 3.35
N ASN A 441 -6.01 -8.27 2.38
CA ASN A 441 -5.97 -7.39 1.19
C ASN A 441 -5.90 -5.89 1.53
N THR A 442 -5.21 -5.54 2.61
CA THR A 442 -4.99 -4.14 2.98
C THR A 442 -3.52 -3.86 3.22
N THR A 443 -3.18 -2.57 3.17
CA THR A 443 -1.95 -2.04 3.78
C THR A 443 -2.29 -1.29 5.07
N THR A 444 -1.58 -1.61 6.15
CA THR A 444 -1.70 -0.93 7.44
C THR A 444 -0.43 -0.14 7.75
N LEU A 445 -0.55 1.16 7.90
CA LEU A 445 0.54 2.04 8.29
C LEU A 445 0.63 2.05 9.83
N ILE A 446 1.83 1.88 10.37
CA ILE A 446 2.10 2.00 11.81
C ILE A 446 3.20 3.05 11.98
N ASP A 447 2.83 4.17 12.57
CA ASP A 447 3.70 5.32 12.83
C ASP A 447 4.07 5.31 14.31
N ILE A 448 5.33 5.00 14.62
CA ILE A 448 5.79 4.80 15.99
C ILE A 448 6.65 5.99 16.41
N ARG A 449 6.33 6.59 17.55
CA ARG A 449 7.10 7.70 18.13
C ARG A 449 7.60 7.33 19.52
N VAL A 450 8.89 7.53 19.77
CA VAL A 450 9.58 7.10 21.01
C VAL A 450 10.39 8.23 21.64
N ASP A 451 10.44 8.29 22.97
CA ASP A 451 11.31 9.25 23.67
C ASP A 451 12.79 8.87 23.51
N ARG A 452 13.61 9.81 23.04
CA ARG A 452 15.06 9.70 23.07
C ARG A 452 15.62 10.28 24.36
N HIS A 453 16.57 9.58 24.97
CA HIS A 453 17.33 10.08 26.11
C HIS A 453 18.83 10.13 25.79
N SER A 454 19.55 11.02 26.49
CA SER A 454 21.00 11.18 26.34
C SER A 454 21.65 11.37 27.72
N ARG A 455 22.78 10.70 27.92
CA ARG A 455 23.64 10.81 29.11
C ARG A 455 25.01 11.42 28.81
N LEU A 456 25.20 11.95 27.59
CA LEU A 456 26.46 12.51 27.09
C LEU A 456 27.03 13.67 27.93
N VAL A 457 26.17 14.35 28.68
CA VAL A 457 26.55 15.49 29.52
C VAL A 457 26.20 15.18 30.96
N THR A 458 27.21 15.28 31.83
CA THR A 458 27.02 15.22 33.29
C THR A 458 27.40 16.57 33.90
N VAL A 459 26.61 17.07 34.84
CA VAL A 459 26.94 18.24 35.65
C VAL A 459 27.30 17.74 37.05
N ARG A 460 28.51 18.08 37.52
CA ARG A 460 29.00 17.71 38.85
C ARG A 460 29.06 18.96 39.74
N GLN A 461 28.76 18.78 41.02
CA GLN A 461 28.84 19.83 42.03
C GLN A 461 30.27 19.95 42.58
#